data_AF-A0A3B8WDE4-F1
#
_entry.id   AF-A0A3B8WDE4-F1
#
_cell.length_a   1.000
_cell.length_b   1.000
_cell.length_c   1.000
_cell.angle_alpha   90.00
_cell.angle_beta   90.00
_cell.angle_gamma   90.00
#
_symmetry.space_group_name_H-M   'P 1'
#
loop_
_entity.id
_entity.type
_entity.pdbx_description
1 polymer ?
#
loop_
_entity_poly.entity_id
_entity_poly.type
_entity_poly.pdbx_seq_one_letter_code
_entity_poly.pdbx_strand_id
1 'polypeptide(L)'
;MEPKIKLQSKKLPSGRYQIHFSTSGPEGDWYGYLLAEPRTPLQEVVMKISRHVGAAASPDRYFQPNLFSLRSREVRANRIFLFKRKYHEAA
;
A
#
# COMPACT_ATOMS: atom_id res chain seq x y z
N MET A 1 -4.31 -13.94 -14.07
CA MET A 1 -5.31 -12.85 -14.03
C MET A 1 -4.67 -11.71 -13.25
N GLU A 2 -4.51 -10.53 -13.86
CA GLU A 2 -3.85 -9.39 -13.20
C GLU A 2 -4.75 -8.81 -12.09
N PRO A 3 -4.17 -8.35 -10.95
CA PRO A 3 -4.95 -7.76 -9.87
C PRO A 3 -5.59 -6.44 -10.32
N LYS A 4 -6.89 -6.28 -10.06
CA LYS A 4 -7.60 -5.03 -10.30
C LYS A 4 -7.24 -4.05 -9.20
N ILE A 5 -6.61 -2.94 -9.55
CA ILE A 5 -6.21 -1.87 -8.61
C ILE A 5 -7.13 -0.68 -8.81
N LYS A 6 -7.83 -0.28 -7.74
CA LYS A 6 -8.59 0.98 -7.68
C LYS A 6 -7.80 1.99 -6.88
N LEU A 7 -7.70 3.21 -7.41
CA LEU A 7 -6.97 4.32 -6.80
C LEU A 7 -7.91 5.51 -6.57
N GLN A 8 -7.76 6.16 -5.42
CA GLN A 8 -8.33 7.46 -5.13
C GLN A 8 -7.21 8.34 -4.59
N SER A 9 -7.19 9.63 -4.94
CA SER A 9 -6.15 10.55 -4.49
C SER A 9 -6.75 11.72 -3.73
N LYS A 10 -6.04 12.15 -2.68
CA LYS A 10 -6.36 13.34 -1.91
C LYS A 10 -5.11 14.20 -1.80
N LYS A 11 -5.16 15.44 -2.29
CA LYS A 11 -4.08 16.40 -2.10
C LYS A 11 -4.05 16.84 -0.63
N LEU A 12 -2.87 16.81 -0.02
CA LEU A 12 -2.65 17.23 1.36
C LEU A 12 -2.19 18.70 1.42
N PRO A 13 -2.38 19.39 2.55
CA PRO A 13 -1.85 20.74 2.76
C PRO A 13 -0.33 20.84 2.57
N SER A 14 0.40 19.74 2.82
CA SER A 14 1.85 19.63 2.56
C SER A 14 2.25 19.67 1.08
N GLY A 15 1.29 19.74 0.15
CA GLY A 15 1.53 19.67 -1.29
C GLY A 15 1.57 18.25 -1.86
N ARG A 16 1.87 17.24 -1.03
CA ARG A 16 1.87 15.81 -1.41
C ARG A 16 0.48 15.24 -1.64
N TYR A 17 0.42 14.11 -2.32
CA TYR A 17 -0.82 13.36 -2.56
C TYR A 17 -0.87 12.12 -1.68
N GLN A 18 -1.97 11.93 -0.97
CA GLN A 18 -2.31 10.68 -0.32
C GLN A 18 -3.13 9.84 -1.30
N ILE A 19 -2.55 8.73 -1.75
CA ILE A 19 -3.20 7.74 -2.61
C ILE A 19 -3.80 6.67 -1.73
N HIS A 20 -5.12 6.52 -1.80
CA HIS A 20 -5.87 5.42 -1.23
C HIS A 20 -5.99 4.37 -2.31
N PHE A 21 -5.67 3.11 -1.99
CA PHE A 21 -5.78 2.03 -2.95
C PHE A 21 -6.53 0.84 -2.37
N SER A 22 -7.21 0.11 -3.26
CA SER A 22 -7.75 -1.21 -2.97
C SER A 22 -7.45 -2.14 -4.13
N THR A 23 -6.99 -3.34 -3.83
CA THR A 23 -6.76 -4.39 -4.82
C THR A 23 -7.77 -5.50 -4.65
N SER A 24 -8.18 -6.09 -5.76
CA SER A 24 -8.88 -7.37 -5.77
C SER A 24 -8.25 -8.31 -6.78
N GLY A 25 -8.03 -9.57 -6.40
CA GLY A 25 -7.35 -10.53 -7.26
C GLY A 25 -6.85 -11.79 -6.55
N PRO A 26 -6.07 -12.61 -7.27
CA PRO A 26 -5.58 -13.91 -6.80
C PRO A 26 -4.70 -13.83 -5.55
N GLU A 27 -4.00 -12.71 -5.37
CA GLU A 27 -3.13 -12.42 -4.23
C GLU A 27 -3.92 -11.98 -2.97
N GLY A 28 -5.25 -11.96 -3.06
CA GLY A 28 -6.16 -11.53 -2.02
C GLY A 28 -6.60 -10.07 -2.15
N ASP A 29 -7.58 -9.72 -1.33
CA ASP A 29 -8.10 -8.36 -1.26
C ASP A 29 -7.29 -7.55 -0.26
N TRP A 30 -6.68 -6.47 -0.75
CA TRP A 30 -5.87 -5.57 0.07
C TRP A 30 -6.37 -4.14 -0.06
N TYR A 31 -6.10 -3.34 0.96
CA TYR A 31 -6.31 -1.90 0.90
C TYR A 31 -5.22 -1.16 1.65
N GLY A 32 -5.03 0.10 1.33
CA GLY A 32 -3.93 0.84 1.93
C GLY A 32 -3.80 2.28 1.47
N TYR A 33 -2.72 2.87 1.94
CA TYR A 33 -2.39 4.27 1.72
C TYR A 33 -0.94 4.42 1.29
N LEU A 34 -0.69 5.30 0.32
CA LEU A 34 0.64 5.67 -0.14
C LEU A 34 0.73 7.19 -0.22
N LEU A 35 1.84 7.76 0.25
CA LEU A 35 2.17 9.16 -0.05
C LEU A 35 2.97 9.21 -1.36
N ALA A 36 2.56 10.09 -2.25
CA ALA A 36 3.18 10.35 -3.54
C ALA A 36 3.49 11.84 -3.69
N GLU A 37 4.57 12.16 -4.40
CA GLU A 37 4.91 13.52 -4.76
C GLU A 37 4.05 13.99 -5.94
N PRO A 38 3.81 15.31 -6.11
CA PRO A 38 2.95 15.84 -7.18
C PRO A 38 3.33 15.42 -8.60
N ARG A 39 4.60 15.08 -8.82
CA ARG A 39 5.16 14.68 -10.12
C ARG A 39 5.41 13.19 -10.23
N THR A 40 5.02 12.39 -9.22
CA THR A 40 5.16 10.94 -9.30
C THR A 40 4.21 10.39 -10.38
N PRO A 41 4.73 9.70 -11.41
CA PRO A 41 3.91 9.07 -12.44
C PRO A 41 2.95 8.03 -11.84
N LEU A 42 1.74 7.93 -12.42
CA LEU A 42 0.76 6.94 -12.00
C LEU A 42 1.31 5.51 -12.12
N GLN A 43 2.11 5.23 -13.15
CA GLN A 43 2.76 3.94 -13.34
C GLN A 43 3.67 3.58 -12.17
N GLU A 44 4.44 4.53 -11.64
CA GLU A 44 5.30 4.29 -10.47
C GLU A 44 4.47 3.98 -9.22
N VAL A 45 3.36 4.71 -9.03
CA VAL A 45 2.40 4.45 -7.95
C VAL A 45 1.85 3.02 -8.04
N VAL A 46 1.37 2.63 -9.22
CA VAL A 46 0.82 1.29 -9.47
C VAL A 46 1.88 0.21 -9.26
N MET A 47 3.07 0.35 -9.85
CA MET A 47 4.17 -0.60 -9.68
C MET A 47 4.56 -0.77 -8.21
N LYS A 48 4.59 0.33 -7.45
CA LYS A 48 4.92 0.30 -6.03
C LYS A 48 3.86 -0.45 -5.22
N ILE A 49 2.58 -0.23 -5.52
CA ILE A 49 1.46 -0.94 -4.90
C ILE A 49 1.56 -2.44 -5.21
N SER A 50 1.65 -2.82 -6.50
CA SER A 50 1.72 -4.22 -6.92
C SER A 50 2.89 -4.95 -6.27
N ARG A 51 4.07 -4.33 -6.20
CA ARG A 51 5.24 -4.92 -5.54
C ARG A 51 4.98 -5.24 -4.07
N HIS A 52 4.32 -4.33 -3.34
CA HIS A 52 4.06 -4.54 -1.91
C HIS A 52 2.92 -5.53 -1.67
N VAL A 53 1.90 -5.54 -2.53
CA VAL A 53 0.80 -6.50 -2.47
C VAL A 53 1.31 -7.92 -2.75
N GLY A 54 2.06 -8.12 -3.83
CA GLY A 54 2.63 -9.43 -4.16
C GLY A 54 3.62 -9.92 -3.10
N ALA A 55 4.42 -9.02 -2.53
CA ALA A 55 5.27 -9.36 -1.39
C ALA A 55 4.43 -9.77 -0.16
N ALA A 56 3.36 -9.05 0.16
CA ALA A 56 2.48 -9.33 1.31
C ALA A 56 1.66 -10.61 1.18
N ALA A 57 1.37 -11.03 -0.04
CA ALA A 57 0.72 -12.32 -0.32
C ALA A 57 1.63 -13.52 -0.02
N SER A 58 2.95 -13.32 0.03
CA SER A 58 3.94 -14.34 0.39
C SER A 58 4.46 -14.10 1.82
N PRO A 59 3.81 -14.66 2.86
CA PRO A 59 4.11 -14.35 4.26
C PRO A 59 5.57 -14.62 4.67
N ASP A 60 6.24 -15.59 4.04
CA ASP A 60 7.65 -15.89 4.31
C ASP A 60 8.62 -14.77 3.88
N ARG A 61 8.15 -13.80 3.08
CA ARG A 61 8.97 -12.72 2.50
C ARG A 61 8.50 -11.31 2.88
N TYR A 62 7.39 -11.17 3.60
CA TYR A 62 6.84 -9.86 3.96
C TYR A 62 7.14 -9.45 5.40
N PHE A 63 8.36 -8.97 5.63
CA PHE A 63 8.64 -8.19 6.83
C PHE A 63 7.94 -6.84 6.71
N GLN A 64 6.77 -6.69 7.34
CA GLN A 64 6.20 -5.38 7.60
C GLN A 64 7.16 -4.63 8.54
N PRO A 65 7.87 -3.57 8.08
CA PRO A 65 8.82 -2.86 8.94
C PRO A 65 8.11 -2.04 10.03
N ASN A 66 6.77 -2.08 10.07
CA ASN A 66 5.90 -1.21 10.84
C ASN A 66 5.58 -1.71 12.25
N LEU A 67 5.87 -2.98 12.59
CA LEU A 67 5.54 -3.53 13.92
C LEU A 67 6.70 -3.51 14.92
N PHE A 68 7.97 -3.54 14.46
CA PHE A 68 9.12 -3.76 15.34
C PHE A 68 10.08 -2.56 15.50
N SER A 69 9.84 -1.41 14.87
CA SER A 69 10.80 -0.29 14.86
C SER A 69 10.20 1.05 15.28
N LEU A 70 9.69 1.15 16.51
CA LEU A 70 9.32 2.44 17.11
C LEU A 70 10.53 3.28 17.58
N ARG A 71 11.72 2.67 17.73
CA ARG A 71 12.87 3.32 18.40
C ARG A 71 13.99 3.83 17.48
N SER A 72 14.01 3.47 16.20
CA SER A 72 15.19 3.70 15.33
C SER A 72 14.86 4.10 13.88
N ARG A 73 13.81 4.89 13.67
CA ARG A 73 13.36 5.21 12.31
C ARG A 73 13.90 6.54 11.82
N GLU A 74 15.00 6.48 11.06
CA GLU A 74 15.21 7.43 9.96
C GLU A 74 13.90 7.55 9.16
N VAL A 75 13.52 8.79 8.87
CA VAL A 75 12.28 9.16 8.21
C VAL A 75 12.34 8.74 6.73
N ARG A 76 12.25 7.44 6.45
CA ARG A 76 12.13 6.95 5.07
C ARG A 76 10.79 7.43 4.52
N ALA A 77 10.83 8.39 3.62
CA ALA A 77 9.70 9.08 2.99
C ALA A 77 8.77 8.19 2.14
N ASN A 78 9.10 6.91 1.98
CA ASN A 78 8.47 6.00 1.03
C ASN A 78 7.42 5.04 1.65
N ARG A 79 6.84 5.38 2.80
CA ARG A 79 5.93 4.50 3.57
C ARG A 79 4.63 4.24 2.83
N ILE A 80 4.41 2.99 2.45
CA ILE A 80 3.10 2.45 2.08
C ILE A 80 2.53 1.74 3.31
N PHE A 81 1.27 2.01 3.60
CA PHE A 81 0.49 1.28 4.59
C PHE A 81 -0.38 0.28 3.84
N LEU A 82 -0.35 -0.98 4.24
CA LEU A 82 -1.02 -2.07 3.56
C LEU A 82 -1.71 -2.96 4.59
N PHE A 83 -2.98 -3.24 4.35
CA PHE A 83 -3.84 -4.03 5.23
C PHE A 83 -4.57 -5.09 4.41
N LYS A 84 -4.63 -6.31 4.94
CA LYS A 84 -5.43 -7.38 4.35
C LYS A 84 -6.89 -7.14 4.70
N ARG A 85 -7.78 -7.16 3.71
CA ARG A 85 -9.22 -7.09 3.96
C ARG A 85 -9.66 -8.44 4.52
N LYS A 86 -9.91 -8.51 5.83
CA LYS A 86 -10.57 -9.69 6.41
C LYS A 86 -12.03 -9.65 5.99
N TYR A 87 -12.55 -10.73 5.41
CA TYR A 87 -13.97 -10.96 5.40
C TYR A 87 -14.39 -11.10 6.87
N HIS A 88 -15.29 -10.24 7.34
CA HIS A 88 -16.08 -10.58 8.51
C HIS A 88 -16.94 -11.78 8.07
N GLU A 89 -16.61 -12.98 8.54
CA GLU A 89 -17.63 -14.02 8.66
C GLU A 89 -18.69 -13.41 9.58
N ALA A 90 -19.87 -13.13 9.01
CA ALA A 90 -21.05 -12.86 9.80
C ALA A 90 -21.34 -14.15 10.57
N ALA A 91 -21.12 -14.11 11.88
CA ALA A 91 -21.54 -15.15 12.81
C ALA A 91 -23.07 -15.16 12.92
#